data_AF-A0A673FJ25-F1
#
_entry.id   AF-A0A673FJ25-F1
#
_cell.length_a   1.000
_cell.length_b   1.000
_cell.length_c   1.000
_cell.angle_alpha   90.00
_cell.angle_beta   90.00
_cell.angle_gamma   90.00
#
_symmetry.space_group_name_H-M   'P 1'
#
loop_
_entity.id
_entity.type
_entity.pdbx_description
1 polymer ?
#
loop_
_entity_poly.entity_id
_entity_poly.type
_entity_poly.pdbx_seq_one_letter_code
_entity_poly.pdbx_strand_id
1 'polypeptide(L)'
;MDLDGDGVLSMYELQYFYQEQCQKLEAMAIEPLPFEDCLCQMLDMVKPEIPGMITLRDLKRCKLSHIFFDTFFNIEKYLDHEQRDPLLADAETMGQEISDWERYAAEEYDNLVSEEAANEQHNDGYDNVLDPVDHITCAFDLRNEKRHLFEIPNPHCNLDLDEYEYEDDFE
;
A
#
# COMPACT_ATOMS: atom_id res chain seq x y z
N MET A 1 31.78 1.69 11.36
CA MET A 1 30.88 0.52 11.41
C MET A 1 31.70 -0.74 11.41
N ASP A 2 32.64 -0.89 10.48
CA ASP A 2 33.72 -1.87 10.58
C ASP A 2 34.68 -1.47 11.72
N LEU A 3 34.64 -2.21 12.83
CA LEU A 3 35.39 -1.95 14.08
C LEU A 3 36.77 -2.61 14.04
N ASP A 4 36.89 -3.78 13.41
CA ASP A 4 38.15 -4.53 13.34
C ASP A 4 38.93 -4.26 12.02
N GLY A 5 38.29 -3.65 11.04
CA GLY A 5 38.88 -3.21 9.79
C GLY A 5 39.07 -4.33 8.77
N ASP A 6 38.32 -5.43 8.89
CA ASP A 6 38.45 -6.58 8.00
C ASP A 6 37.75 -6.39 6.62
N GLY A 7 36.99 -5.30 6.47
CA GLY A 7 36.27 -4.92 5.26
C GLY A 7 34.88 -5.55 5.12
N VAL A 8 34.40 -6.27 6.13
CA VAL A 8 33.08 -6.89 6.22
C VAL A 8 32.39 -6.38 7.47
N LEU A 9 31.08 -6.11 7.39
CA LEU A 9 30.29 -5.82 8.59
C LEU A 9 29.73 -7.13 9.14
N SER A 10 30.32 -7.59 10.23
CA SER A 10 29.89 -8.77 10.97
C SER A 10 28.59 -8.50 11.73
N MET A 11 27.84 -9.57 12.04
CA MET A 11 26.63 -9.45 12.87
C MET A 11 26.93 -8.81 14.24
N TYR A 12 28.10 -9.08 14.81
CA TYR A 12 28.51 -8.51 16.10
C TYR A 12 28.63 -6.98 16.03
N GLU A 13 29.25 -6.45 14.99
CA GLU A 13 29.43 -5.00 14.83
C GLU A 13 28.09 -4.31 14.59
N LEU A 14 27.23 -4.90 13.76
CA LEU A 14 25.88 -4.39 13.52
C LEU A 14 25.06 -4.37 14.81
N GLN A 15 25.11 -5.45 15.58
CA GLN A 15 24.42 -5.53 16.87
C GLN A 15 24.95 -4.51 17.87
N TYR A 16 26.27 -4.28 17.89
CA TYR A 16 26.91 -3.28 18.75
C TYR A 16 26.34 -1.89 18.52
N PHE A 17 26.24 -1.44 17.26
CA PHE A 17 25.63 -0.14 16.94
C PHE A 17 24.12 -0.13 17.20
N TYR A 18 23.41 -1.19 16.82
CA TYR A 18 21.97 -1.27 16.98
C TYR A 18 21.53 -1.26 18.46
N GLN A 19 22.34 -1.82 19.36
CA GLN A 19 22.04 -1.79 20.80
C GLN A 19 21.96 -0.36 21.35
N GLU A 20 22.81 0.55 20.87
CA GLU A 20 22.73 1.97 21.25
C GLU A 20 21.45 2.61 20.68
N GLN A 21 21.04 2.21 19.48
CA GLN A 21 19.82 2.70 18.85
C GLN A 21 18.58 2.27 19.64
N CYS A 22 18.52 1.01 20.08
CA CYS A 22 17.44 0.51 20.93
C CYS A 22 17.28 1.36 22.21
N GLN A 23 18.37 1.66 22.91
CA GLN A 23 18.33 2.45 24.15
C GLN A 23 17.74 3.85 23.92
N LYS A 24 18.09 4.48 22.80
CA LYS A 24 17.58 5.81 22.46
C LYS A 24 16.13 5.76 21.98
N LEU A 25 15.70 4.71 21.26
CA LEU A 25 14.29 4.49 20.91
C LEU A 25 13.45 4.28 22.17
N GLU A 26 13.91 3.44 23.09
CA GLU A 26 13.27 3.21 24.40
C GLU A 26 13.16 4.51 25.21
N ALA A 27 14.18 5.37 25.18
CA ALA A 27 14.14 6.69 25.83
C ALA A 27 13.09 7.64 25.24
N MET A 28 12.68 7.43 23.99
CA MET A 28 11.56 8.13 23.33
C MET A 28 10.22 7.40 23.51
N ALA A 29 10.17 6.34 24.32
CA ALA A 29 9.02 5.44 24.49
C ALA A 29 8.59 4.74 23.18
N ILE A 30 9.54 4.48 22.29
CA ILE A 30 9.35 3.70 21.06
C ILE A 30 9.93 2.30 21.30
N GLU A 31 9.14 1.26 21.05
CA GLU A 31 9.60 -0.12 21.14
C GLU A 31 10.49 -0.45 19.93
N PRO A 32 11.77 -0.79 20.13
CA PRO A 32 12.66 -1.12 19.02
C PRO A 32 12.34 -2.50 18.46
N LEU A 33 12.49 -2.64 17.14
CA LEU A 33 12.37 -3.93 16.47
C LEU A 33 13.48 -4.89 16.96
N PRO A 34 13.22 -6.20 17.12
CA PRO A 34 14.27 -7.18 17.41
C PRO A 34 15.41 -7.12 16.38
N PHE A 35 16.65 -7.31 16.84
CA PHE A 35 17.83 -7.20 15.98
C PHE A 35 17.79 -8.18 14.80
N GLU A 36 17.26 -9.39 15.00
CA GLU A 36 17.16 -10.41 13.94
C GLU A 36 16.24 -9.94 12.80
N ASP A 37 15.11 -9.33 13.13
CA ASP A 37 14.16 -8.81 12.15
C ASP A 37 14.74 -7.59 11.41
N CYS A 38 15.35 -6.66 12.16
CA CYS A 38 16.06 -5.51 11.58
C CYS A 38 17.17 -5.97 10.63
N LEU A 39 17.98 -6.94 11.04
CA LEU A 39 19.06 -7.48 10.22
C LEU A 39 18.53 -8.14 8.95
N CYS A 40 17.42 -8.87 9.01
CA CYS A 40 16.76 -9.43 7.83
C CYS A 40 16.36 -8.32 6.85
N GLN A 41 15.69 -7.27 7.32
CA GLN A 41 15.32 -6.12 6.48
C GLN A 41 16.55 -5.46 5.84
N MET A 42 17.63 -5.29 6.60
CA MET A 42 18.88 -4.72 6.09
C MET A 42 19.54 -5.63 5.05
N LEU A 43 19.51 -6.95 5.23
CA LEU A 43 20.06 -7.90 4.26
C LEU A 43 19.23 -7.94 2.97
N ASP A 44 17.90 -7.85 3.07
CA ASP A 44 17.01 -7.78 1.92
C ASP A 44 17.19 -6.48 1.13
N MET A 45 17.49 -5.37 1.81
CA MET A 45 17.80 -4.10 1.17
C MET A 45 19.18 -4.09 0.52
N VAL A 46 20.21 -4.57 1.23
CA VAL A 46 21.61 -4.52 0.76
C VAL A 46 21.89 -5.58 -0.31
N LYS A 47 21.28 -6.76 -0.19
CA LYS A 47 21.50 -7.96 -1.04
C LYS A 47 22.99 -8.20 -1.27
N PRO A 48 23.74 -8.58 -0.21
CA PRO A 48 25.18 -8.78 -0.33
C PRO A 48 25.50 -9.92 -1.31
N GLU A 49 26.64 -9.82 -1.99
CA GLU A 49 27.09 -10.84 -2.96
C GLU A 49 27.33 -12.19 -2.29
N ILE A 50 27.83 -12.17 -1.06
CA ILE A 50 27.97 -13.34 -0.19
C ILE A 50 26.94 -13.23 0.94
N PRO A 51 26.03 -14.20 1.11
CA PRO A 51 25.01 -14.14 2.15
C PRO A 51 25.62 -13.94 3.55
N GLY A 52 25.08 -12.96 4.28
CA GLY A 52 25.55 -12.63 5.64
C GLY A 52 26.87 -11.86 5.73
N MET A 53 27.52 -11.53 4.60
CA MET A 53 28.75 -10.73 4.57
C MET A 53 28.49 -9.41 3.85
N ILE A 54 28.25 -8.34 4.60
CA ILE A 54 28.02 -7.02 4.03
C ILE A 54 29.37 -6.33 3.81
N THR A 55 29.73 -6.09 2.56
CA THR A 55 30.95 -5.33 2.22
C THR A 55 30.63 -3.90 1.82
N LEU A 56 31.64 -3.03 1.81
CA LEU A 56 31.52 -1.69 1.25
C LEU A 56 31.06 -1.70 -0.21
N ARG A 57 31.41 -2.74 -0.98
CA ARG A 57 30.99 -2.89 -2.37
C ARG A 57 29.49 -3.11 -2.48
N ASP A 58 28.91 -3.91 -1.58
CA ASP A 58 27.48 -4.19 -1.53
C ASP A 58 26.69 -2.93 -1.19
N LEU A 59 27.11 -2.18 -0.17
CA LEU A 59 26.49 -0.92 0.21
C LEU A 59 26.52 0.11 -0.93
N LYS A 60 27.63 0.19 -1.67
CA LYS A 60 27.71 1.07 -2.86
C LYS A 60 26.79 0.63 -4.00
N ARG A 61 26.56 -0.68 -4.15
CA ARG A 61 25.72 -1.25 -5.21
C ARG A 61 24.23 -1.06 -4.93
N CYS A 62 23.79 -1.19 -3.69
CA CYS A 62 22.36 -1.18 -3.34
C CYS A 62 21.70 0.20 -3.51
N LYS A 63 22.47 1.30 -3.59
CA LYS A 63 22.00 2.70 -3.67
C LYS A 63 21.16 3.19 -2.48
N LEU A 64 20.80 2.30 -1.57
CA LEU A 64 20.04 2.56 -0.34
C LEU A 64 20.95 2.55 0.91
N SER A 65 22.26 2.71 0.74
CA SER A 65 23.22 2.69 1.86
C SER A 65 22.95 3.77 2.91
N HIS A 66 22.32 4.88 2.52
CA HIS A 66 21.96 5.95 3.45
C HIS A 66 20.92 5.48 4.48
N ILE A 67 19.91 4.72 4.05
CA ILE A 67 18.92 4.10 4.96
C ILE A 67 19.62 3.13 5.91
N PHE A 68 20.49 2.26 5.36
CA PHE A 68 21.28 1.32 6.17
C PHE A 68 22.05 2.04 7.29
N PHE A 69 22.76 3.11 6.95
CA PHE A 69 23.51 3.89 7.93
C PHE A 69 22.62 4.59 8.95
N ASP A 70 21.49 5.14 8.51
CA ASP A 70 20.57 5.81 9.41
C ASP A 70 19.98 4.84 10.44
N THR A 71 19.62 3.62 10.03
CA THR A 71 19.16 2.54 10.91
C THR A 71 20.11 2.26 12.07
N PHE A 72 21.42 2.16 11.81
CA PHE A 72 22.38 1.75 12.83
C PHE A 72 22.93 2.86 13.72
N PHE A 73 22.87 4.14 13.34
CA PHE A 73 23.47 5.20 14.17
C PHE A 73 22.84 6.59 14.08
N ASN A 74 21.75 6.78 13.31
CA ASN A 74 21.09 8.08 13.19
C ASN A 74 19.57 7.98 13.35
N ILE A 75 19.11 8.11 14.59
CA ILE A 75 17.70 7.89 14.94
C ILE A 75 16.76 8.89 14.33
N GLU A 76 17.16 10.16 14.27
CA GLU A 76 16.31 11.21 13.72
C GLU A 76 15.91 10.86 12.28
N LYS A 77 16.89 10.48 11.46
CA LYS A 77 16.63 10.06 10.08
C LYS A 77 16.03 8.67 9.97
N TYR A 78 16.35 7.74 10.86
CA TYR A 78 15.72 6.43 10.90
C TYR A 78 14.19 6.56 11.05
N LEU A 79 13.73 7.43 11.97
CA LEU A 79 12.30 7.67 12.16
C LEU A 79 11.64 8.30 10.94
N ASP A 80 12.35 9.19 10.23
CA ASP A 80 11.86 9.76 8.97
C ASP A 80 11.65 8.67 7.90
N HIS A 81 12.56 7.68 7.81
CA HIS A 81 12.46 6.58 6.85
C HIS A 81 11.36 5.57 7.22
N GLU A 82 11.18 5.26 8.50
CA GLU A 82 10.11 4.37 8.99
C GLU A 82 8.71 4.93 8.73
N GLN A 83 8.54 6.24 8.81
CA GLN A 83 7.26 6.90 8.53
C GLN A 83 6.99 7.10 7.03
N ARG A 84 8.00 6.87 6.20
CA ARG A 84 7.91 7.07 4.76
C ARG A 84 7.26 5.84 4.13
N ASP A 85 6.05 6.03 3.61
CA ASP A 85 5.29 4.97 2.95
C ASP A 85 6.13 4.36 1.80
N PRO A 86 6.35 3.03 1.78
CA PRO A 86 7.04 2.33 0.69
C PRO A 86 6.48 2.66 -0.70
N LEU A 87 5.17 2.92 -0.80
CA LEU A 87 4.51 3.29 -2.05
C LEU A 87 4.86 4.71 -2.52
N LEU A 88 5.05 5.64 -1.58
CA LEU A 88 5.43 7.03 -1.88
C LEU A 88 6.94 7.15 -2.15
N ALA A 89 7.76 6.35 -1.44
CA ALA A 89 9.21 6.35 -1.62
C ALA A 89 9.62 5.88 -3.03
N ASP A 90 8.94 4.89 -3.60
CA ASP A 90 9.21 4.39 -4.95
C ASP A 90 8.74 5.38 -6.02
N ALA A 91 7.59 6.03 -5.82
CA ALA A 91 7.09 7.07 -6.71
C ALA A 91 8.07 8.25 -6.87
N GLU A 92 8.66 8.72 -5.76
CA GLU A 92 9.63 9.82 -5.77
C GLU A 92 11.01 9.41 -6.31
N THR A 93 11.43 8.16 -6.11
CA THR A 93 12.73 7.65 -6.58
C THR A 93 12.70 7.26 -8.06
N MET A 94 11.57 6.74 -8.54
CA MET A 94 11.37 6.34 -9.94
C MET A 94 10.83 7.47 -10.81
N GLY A 95 10.45 8.61 -10.22
CA GLY A 95 9.75 9.68 -10.94
C GLY A 95 8.45 9.17 -11.57
N GLN A 96 7.81 8.19 -10.94
CA GLN A 96 6.53 7.67 -11.39
C GLN A 96 5.47 8.65 -10.94
N GLU A 97 5.03 9.49 -11.89
CA GLU A 97 3.81 10.26 -11.72
C GLU A 97 2.64 9.33 -11.35
N ILE A 98 1.71 9.86 -10.56
CA ILE A 98 0.44 9.25 -10.12
C ILE A 98 -0.03 8.15 -11.07
N SER A 99 -0.24 6.95 -10.52
CA SER A 99 -0.65 5.77 -11.27
C SER A 99 -1.92 6.06 -12.07
N ASP A 100 -2.04 5.51 -13.28
CA ASP A 100 -3.19 5.77 -14.18
C ASP A 100 -4.54 5.48 -13.51
N TRP A 101 -4.58 4.50 -12.59
CA TRP A 101 -5.75 4.21 -11.76
C TRP A 101 -6.10 5.30 -10.77
N GLU A 102 -5.08 5.90 -10.16
CA GLU A 102 -5.21 6.94 -9.17
C GLU A 102 -5.60 8.27 -9.83
N ARG A 103 -5.11 8.53 -11.05
CA ARG A 103 -5.62 9.62 -11.92
C ARG A 103 -7.09 9.42 -12.28
N TYR A 104 -7.47 8.21 -12.74
CA TYR A 104 -8.86 7.91 -13.10
C TYR A 104 -9.79 8.03 -11.89
N ALA A 105 -9.38 7.50 -10.72
CA ALA A 105 -10.18 7.58 -9.50
C ALA A 105 -10.37 9.02 -9.03
N ALA A 106 -9.33 9.86 -9.13
CA ALA A 106 -9.42 11.28 -8.82
C ALA A 106 -10.36 12.03 -9.77
N GLU A 107 -10.30 11.73 -11.07
CA GLU A 107 -11.17 12.35 -12.09
C GLU A 107 -12.64 11.95 -11.91
N GLU A 108 -12.93 10.67 -11.66
CA GLU A 108 -14.30 10.21 -11.39
C GLU A 108 -14.86 10.77 -10.08
N TYR A 109 -14.00 10.92 -9.06
CA TYR A 109 -14.40 11.57 -7.81
C TYR A 109 -14.78 13.04 -8.05
N ASP A 110 -13.99 13.79 -8.83
CA ASP A 110 -14.27 15.19 -9.16
C ASP A 110 -15.55 15.32 -10.02
N ASN A 111 -15.78 14.39 -10.96
CA ASN A 111 -17.01 14.31 -11.74
C ASN A 111 -18.24 14.08 -10.84
N LEU A 112 -18.18 13.12 -9.91
CA LEU A 112 -19.30 12.85 -9.00
C LEU A 112 -19.59 14.02 -8.05
N VAL A 113 -18.54 14.66 -7.51
CA VAL A 113 -18.67 15.84 -6.64
C VAL A 113 -19.27 17.03 -7.39
N SER A 114 -18.85 17.24 -8.65
CA SER A 114 -19.39 18.32 -9.48
C SER A 114 -20.82 18.06 -9.95
N GLU A 115 -21.20 16.80 -10.23
CA GLU A 115 -22.59 16.41 -10.51
C GLU A 115 -23.51 16.61 -9.29
N GLU A 116 -23.06 16.29 -8.08
CA GLU A 116 -23.81 16.55 -6.84
C GLU A 116 -24.02 18.06 -6.63
N ALA A 117 -22.98 18.87 -6.80
CA ALA A 117 -23.07 20.33 -6.70
C ALA A 117 -23.98 20.95 -7.78
N ALA A 118 -24.04 20.38 -8.98
CA ALA A 118 -24.94 20.81 -10.05
C ALA A 118 -26.39 20.38 -9.79
N ASN A 119 -26.60 19.21 -9.18
CA ASN A 119 -27.92 18.71 -8.82
C ASN A 119 -28.50 19.47 -7.62
N GLU A 120 -27.67 19.92 -6.67
CA GLU A 120 -28.06 20.83 -5.59
C GLU A 120 -28.57 22.17 -6.12
N GLN A 121 -27.94 22.74 -7.16
CA GLN A 121 -28.44 23.95 -7.84
C GLN A 121 -29.79 23.74 -8.55
N HIS A 122 -30.19 22.50 -8.83
CA HIS A 122 -31.47 22.16 -9.45
C HIS A 122 -32.59 21.85 -8.43
N ASN A 123 -32.27 21.77 -7.14
CA ASN A 123 -33.22 21.44 -6.07
C ASN A 123 -33.74 22.66 -5.28
N ASP A 124 -33.26 23.88 -5.55
CA ASP A 124 -33.76 25.12 -4.94
C ASP A 124 -35.05 25.66 -5.59
N GLY A 125 -36.01 24.78 -5.91
CA GLY A 125 -37.13 25.17 -6.75
C GLY A 125 -38.39 24.32 -6.73
N TYR A 126 -38.76 23.68 -5.62
CA TYR A 126 -40.11 23.10 -5.49
C TYR A 126 -40.76 23.43 -4.15
N ASP A 127 -41.27 24.65 -4.07
CA ASP A 127 -42.35 25.01 -3.16
C ASP A 127 -43.68 24.78 -3.90
N ASN A 128 -44.63 24.11 -3.24
CA ASN A 128 -46.08 23.99 -3.53
C ASN A 128 -46.68 22.63 -4.00
N VAL A 129 -47.29 21.95 -3.02
CA VAL A 129 -48.73 21.55 -2.96
C VAL A 129 -49.33 20.53 -3.97
N LEU A 130 -49.56 19.32 -3.44
CA LEU A 130 -50.76 18.44 -3.50
C LEU A 130 -51.56 18.17 -4.81
N ASP A 131 -51.64 16.86 -5.13
CA ASP A 131 -52.83 16.02 -5.48
C ASP A 131 -53.35 15.89 -6.95
N PRO A 132 -54.16 14.86 -7.34
CA PRO A 132 -53.65 13.55 -7.83
C PRO A 132 -54.36 12.98 -9.11
N VAL A 133 -53.74 11.97 -9.74
CA VAL A 133 -54.20 10.95 -10.74
C VAL A 133 -55.05 11.38 -11.98
N ASP A 134 -54.53 11.16 -13.20
CA ASP A 134 -55.14 10.29 -14.26
C ASP A 134 -54.46 10.41 -15.65
N HIS A 135 -53.89 9.28 -16.10
CA HIS A 135 -53.91 8.65 -17.44
C HIS A 135 -53.59 9.40 -18.77
N ILE A 136 -52.79 8.68 -19.60
CA ILE A 136 -52.80 8.56 -21.08
C ILE A 136 -51.65 9.25 -21.88
N THR A 137 -50.64 8.42 -22.14
CA THR A 137 -49.92 8.13 -23.42
C THR A 137 -49.73 9.23 -24.48
N CYS A 138 -48.46 9.54 -24.80
CA CYS A 138 -47.88 9.51 -26.17
C CYS A 138 -46.38 9.82 -26.07
N ALA A 139 -45.51 8.81 -26.15
CA ALA A 139 -44.71 8.50 -27.34
C ALA A 139 -43.65 9.56 -27.71
N PHE A 140 -42.40 9.32 -27.29
CA PHE A 140 -41.26 9.48 -28.19
C PHE A 140 -40.11 8.55 -27.77
N ASP A 141 -40.22 7.29 -28.20
CA ASP A 141 -39.08 6.40 -28.36
C ASP A 141 -38.16 6.93 -29.47
N LEU A 142 -36.89 7.24 -29.16
CA LEU A 142 -35.73 6.69 -29.88
C LEU A 142 -34.39 7.14 -29.26
N ARG A 143 -33.82 6.32 -28.37
CA ARG A 143 -32.48 5.72 -28.56
C ARG A 143 -32.14 4.80 -27.38
N ASN A 144 -32.58 3.56 -27.60
CA ASN A 144 -31.90 2.32 -27.29
C ASN A 144 -30.40 2.48 -26.97
N GLU A 145 -29.99 2.13 -25.74
CA GLU A 145 -29.16 0.96 -25.45
C GLU A 145 -28.81 0.99 -23.95
N LYS A 146 -29.56 0.21 -23.14
CA LYS A 146 -29.12 -0.14 -21.78
C LYS A 146 -27.90 -1.05 -21.92
N ARG A 147 -26.71 -0.47 -21.87
CA ARG A 147 -25.48 -1.23 -21.65
C ARG A 147 -25.54 -1.75 -20.22
N HIS A 148 -25.85 -3.03 -20.08
CA HIS A 148 -25.60 -3.79 -18.86
C HIS A 148 -24.10 -3.72 -18.57
N LEU A 149 -23.70 -2.81 -17.68
CA LEU A 149 -22.29 -2.45 -17.45
C LEU A 149 -21.57 -3.39 -16.45
N PHE A 150 -22.14 -4.56 -16.18
CA PHE A 150 -21.50 -5.64 -15.44
C PHE A 150 -21.83 -6.98 -16.11
N GLU A 151 -21.19 -7.26 -17.24
CA GLU A 151 -21.00 -8.64 -17.70
C GLU A 151 -19.69 -9.14 -17.09
N ILE A 152 -19.80 -9.93 -16.03
CA ILE A 152 -18.68 -10.70 -15.48
C ILE A 152 -18.43 -11.85 -16.45
N PRO A 153 -17.22 -12.01 -17.03
CA PRO A 153 -16.91 -13.20 -17.80
C PRO A 153 -16.95 -14.41 -16.87
N ASN A 154 -17.84 -15.35 -17.14
CA ASN A 154 -17.93 -16.62 -16.43
C ASN A 154 -16.65 -17.44 -16.73
N PRO A 155 -15.74 -17.69 -15.77
CA PRO A 155 -14.68 -18.65 -15.98
C PRO A 155 -15.29 -20.04 -15.76
N HIS A 156 -15.27 -20.86 -16.80
CA HIS A 156 -15.58 -22.28 -16.70
C HIS A 156 -14.61 -22.97 -15.73
N CYS A 157 -14.99 -23.03 -14.46
CA CYS A 157 -14.39 -23.90 -13.45
C CYS A 157 -15.43 -24.99 -13.15
N ASN A 158 -15.32 -26.14 -13.82
CA ASN A 158 -16.04 -27.34 -13.40
C ASN A 158 -15.47 -27.80 -12.06
N LEU A 159 -16.14 -27.44 -10.97
CA LEU A 159 -16.01 -28.12 -9.69
C LEU A 159 -17.37 -28.80 -9.46
N ASP A 160 -17.41 -30.11 -9.69
CA ASP A 160 -18.53 -30.97 -9.30
C ASP A 160 -18.65 -30.91 -7.77
N LEU A 161 -19.67 -30.19 -7.31
CA LEU A 161 -20.14 -30.19 -5.93
C LEU A 161 -21.16 -31.32 -5.78
N ASP A 162 -20.70 -32.56 -5.87
CA ASP A 162 -21.49 -33.73 -5.48
C ASP A 162 -21.35 -33.94 -3.96
N GLU A 163 -22.41 -33.58 -3.24
CA GLU A 163 -22.97 -34.28 -2.07
C GLU A 163 -21.98 -34.74 -0.97
N TYR A 164 -21.70 -33.86 0.00
CA TYR A 164 -21.06 -34.24 1.26
C TYR A 164 -22.14 -34.77 2.22
N GLU A 165 -22.33 -36.09 2.26
CA GLU A 165 -23.16 -36.77 3.25
C GLU A 165 -22.50 -36.68 4.63
N TYR A 166 -23.22 -36.15 5.62
CA TYR A 166 -22.77 -36.00 7.01
C TYR A 166 -22.90 -37.37 7.70
N GLU A 167 -21.82 -38.13 7.83
CA GLU A 167 -21.80 -39.31 8.71
C GLU A 167 -21.51 -38.87 10.14
N ASP A 168 -22.50 -39.07 11.02
CA ASP A 168 -22.48 -38.78 12.45
C ASP A 168 -21.87 -39.97 13.20
N ASP A 169 -20.55 -40.01 13.31
CA ASP A 169 -19.83 -41.01 14.12
C ASP A 169 -19.76 -40.55 15.59
N PHE A 170 -20.77 -40.95 16.37
CA PHE A 170 -20.70 -40.97 17.83
C PHE A 170 -21.06 -42.38 18.35
N GLU A 171 -20.04 -43.19 18.63
CA GLU A 171 -20.09 -44.26 19.65
C GLU A 171 -18.72 -44.51 20.29
#